data_AF-A0A455SND9-F1
#
_entry.id   AF-A0A455SND9-F1
#
_cell.length_a   1.000
_cell.length_b   1.000
_cell.length_c   1.000
_cell.angle_alpha   90.00
_cell.angle_beta   90.00
_cell.angle_gamma   90.00
#
_symmetry.space_group_name_H-M   'P 1'
#
loop_
_entity.id
_entity.type
_entity.pdbx_description
1 polymer ?
#
loop_
_entity_poly.entity_id
_entity_poly.type
_entity_poly.pdbx_seq_one_letter_code
_entity_poly.pdbx_strand_id
1 'polypeptide(L)'
;MMIRAGILQEKEEGKTMFFQGEERAYVRCVIADQIEPTRRFVCRILNQAHLPFQIGEHITVGIQKVVTERQSGTVRFDCILLDSPQ
;
A
#
# COMPACT_ATOMS: atom_id res chain seq x y z
N MET A 1 -1.44 -5.82 -14.82
CA MET A 1 -1.36 -5.28 -13.45
C MET A 1 -0.10 -4.42 -13.37
N MET A 2 -0.17 -3.22 -12.78
CA MET A 2 1.02 -2.37 -12.63
C MET A 2 1.73 -2.73 -11.33
N ILE A 3 3.03 -2.99 -11.38
CA ILE A 3 3.84 -3.36 -10.20
C ILE A 3 4.61 -2.13 -9.73
N ARG A 4 4.74 -1.99 -8.41
CA ARG A 4 5.64 -1.04 -7.76
C ARG A 4 6.52 -1.77 -6.76
N ALA A 5 7.79 -1.44 -6.79
CA ALA A 5 8.79 -1.92 -5.86
C ALA A 5 9.48 -0.72 -5.21
N GLY A 6 9.83 -0.84 -3.94
CA GLY A 6 10.40 0.28 -3.20
C GLY A 6 10.66 -0.04 -1.75
N ILE A 7 11.03 0.97 -0.98
CA ILE A 7 11.32 0.83 0.44
C ILE A 7 10.10 1.24 1.26
N LEU A 8 9.67 0.37 2.18
CA LEU A 8 8.61 0.67 3.13
C LEU A 8 9.08 1.77 4.09
N GLN A 9 8.42 2.93 4.07
CA GLN A 9 8.78 4.08 4.92
C GLN A 9 7.89 4.16 6.16
N GLU A 10 6.61 3.87 5.98
CA GLU A 10 5.60 3.94 7.03
C GLU A 10 4.62 2.80 6.85
N LYS A 11 4.11 2.23 7.94
CA LYS A 11 2.97 1.32 7.93
C LYS A 11 2.05 1.57 9.12
N GLU A 12 0.76 1.39 8.90
CA GLU A 12 -0.27 1.43 9.92
C GLU A 12 -1.23 0.26 9.68
N GLU A 13 -1.24 -0.65 10.64
CA GLU A 13 -1.91 -1.95 10.57
C GLU A 13 -3.25 -1.95 11.33
N GLY A 14 -4.04 -3.01 11.16
CA GLY A 14 -5.34 -3.13 11.84
C GLY A 14 -6.41 -2.16 11.33
N LYS A 15 -6.24 -1.58 10.14
CA LYS A 15 -7.26 -0.70 9.54
C LYS A 15 -8.35 -1.52 8.87
N THR A 16 -9.57 -1.00 8.90
CA THR A 16 -10.70 -1.57 8.17
C THR A 16 -11.36 -0.53 7.28
N MET A 17 -11.93 -0.99 6.16
CA MET A 17 -12.75 -0.18 5.28
C MET A 17 -13.98 -0.95 4.84
N PHE A 18 -15.06 -0.23 4.60
CA PHE A 18 -16.22 -0.80 3.91
C PHE A 18 -15.99 -0.74 2.40
N PHE A 19 -16.04 -1.91 1.76
CA PHE A 19 -15.92 -2.05 0.32
C PHE A 19 -16.99 -2.99 -0.20
N GLN A 20 -17.85 -2.49 -1.09
CA GLN A 20 -18.94 -3.26 -1.70
C GLN A 20 -19.88 -3.95 -0.69
N GLY A 21 -20.12 -3.32 0.46
CA GLY A 21 -21.00 -3.86 1.50
C GLY A 21 -20.31 -4.81 2.49
N GLU A 22 -19.03 -5.10 2.31
CA GLU A 22 -18.24 -5.90 3.25
C GLU A 22 -17.19 -5.04 3.97
N GLU A 23 -16.99 -5.30 5.25
CA GLU A 23 -15.85 -4.76 5.98
C GLU A 23 -14.60 -5.59 5.63
N ARG A 24 -13.54 -4.92 5.18
CA ARG A 24 -12.29 -5.55 4.80
C ARG A 24 -11.11 -4.89 5.50
N ALA A 25 -10.21 -5.72 6.00
CA ALA A 25 -8.96 -5.26 6.56
C ALA A 25 -8.01 -4.73 5.47
N TYR A 26 -7.21 -3.74 5.82
CA TYR A 26 -6.09 -3.29 5.00
C TYR A 26 -4.96 -2.75 5.87
N VAL A 27 -3.77 -2.66 5.29
CA VAL A 27 -2.64 -1.92 5.88
C VAL A 27 -2.42 -0.65 5.07
N ARG A 28 -2.41 0.51 5.73
CA ARG A 28 -1.96 1.76 5.10
C ARG A 28 -0.44 1.77 5.13
N CYS A 29 0.22 2.07 4.03
CA CYS A 29 1.67 2.24 4.01
C CYS A 29 2.13 3.35 3.07
N VAL A 30 3.36 3.80 3.28
CA VAL A 30 4.07 4.70 2.37
C VAL A 30 5.27 3.96 1.83
N ILE A 31 5.40 3.93 0.50
CA ILE A 31 6.53 3.31 -0.20
C ILE A 31 7.32 4.40 -0.91
N ALA A 32 8.63 4.46 -0.68
CA ALA A 32 9.54 5.28 -1.47
C ALA A 32 9.93 4.51 -2.75
N ASP A 33 9.81 5.13 -3.93
CA ASP A 33 10.14 4.49 -5.21
C ASP A 33 11.59 4.01 -5.22
N GLN A 34 11.83 2.81 -5.77
CA GLN A 34 13.17 2.26 -5.86
C GLN A 34 14.10 3.05 -6.78
N ILE A 35 13.57 3.67 -7.84
CA ILE A 35 14.34 4.42 -8.84
C ILE A 35 14.49 5.87 -8.40
N GLU A 36 13.43 6.46 -7.83
CA GLU A 36 13.40 7.85 -7.38
C GLU A 36 12.93 7.95 -5.91
N PRO A 37 13.83 7.80 -4.91
CA PRO A 37 13.44 7.70 -3.50
C PRO A 37 12.76 8.96 -2.92
N THR A 38 12.90 10.10 -3.58
CA THR A 38 12.18 11.34 -3.25
C THR A 38 10.68 11.21 -3.55
N ARG A 39 10.30 10.33 -4.47
CA ARG A 39 8.91 10.04 -4.81
C ARG A 39 8.34 9.02 -3.85
N ARG A 40 7.31 9.44 -3.12
CA ARG A 40 6.59 8.61 -2.15
C ARG A 40 5.18 8.29 -2.64
N PHE A 41 4.74 7.08 -2.40
CA PHE A 41 3.41 6.62 -2.75
C PHE A 41 2.64 6.22 -1.51
N VAL A 42 1.44 6.75 -1.35
CA VAL A 42 0.50 6.30 -0.33
C VAL A 42 -0.23 5.07 -0.86
N CYS A 43 -0.11 3.96 -0.15
CA CYS A 43 -0.65 2.67 -0.55
C CYS A 43 -1.61 2.12 0.51
N ARG A 44 -2.58 1.30 0.07
CA ARG A 44 -3.37 0.41 0.92
C ARG A 44 -3.19 -1.01 0.44
N ILE A 45 -2.63 -1.86 1.27
CA ILE A 45 -2.54 -3.29 0.99
C ILE A 45 -3.85 -3.94 1.43
N LEU A 46 -4.66 -4.35 0.46
CA LEU A 46 -6.01 -4.86 0.70
C LEU A 46 -5.99 -6.29 1.24
N ASN A 47 -7.05 -6.64 1.98
CA ASN A 47 -7.28 -7.97 2.57
C ASN A 47 -6.16 -8.43 3.51
N GLN A 48 -5.42 -7.47 4.07
CA GLN A 48 -4.27 -7.73 4.91
C GLN A 48 -4.44 -6.97 6.23
N ALA A 49 -4.44 -7.68 7.35
CA ALA A 49 -4.50 -7.05 8.67
C ALA A 49 -3.11 -6.64 9.19
N HIS A 50 -2.07 -7.37 8.79
CA HIS A 50 -0.68 -7.20 9.22
C HIS A 50 0.29 -7.30 8.05
N LEU A 51 1.30 -6.44 7.99
CA LEU A 51 2.30 -6.45 6.93
C LEU A 51 3.62 -7.01 7.47
N PRO A 52 4.11 -8.16 6.99
CA PRO A 52 5.28 -8.83 7.56
C PRO A 52 6.60 -8.09 7.32
N PHE A 53 6.57 -6.99 6.58
CA PHE A 53 7.72 -6.13 6.30
C PHE A 53 7.93 -5.09 7.40
N GLN A 54 9.19 -4.86 7.74
CA GLN A 54 9.63 -3.79 8.62
C GLN A 54 9.87 -2.49 7.84
N ILE A 55 9.80 -1.36 8.54
CA ILE A 55 10.19 -0.07 7.96
C ILE A 55 11.67 -0.14 7.58
N GLY A 56 11.99 0.30 6.36
CA GLY A 56 13.32 0.21 5.76
C GLY A 56 13.52 -1.00 4.86
N GLU A 57 12.61 -1.98 4.88
CA GLU A 57 12.68 -3.15 4.00
C GLU A 57 12.11 -2.88 2.61
N HIS A 58 12.60 -3.65 1.64
CA HIS A 58 12.10 -3.63 0.28
C HIS A 58 10.79 -4.41 0.19
N ILE A 59 9.82 -3.83 -0.52
CA ILE A 59 8.49 -4.39 -0.69
C ILE A 59 8.04 -4.24 -2.15
N THR A 60 7.43 -5.30 -2.68
CA THR A 60 6.81 -5.30 -4.01
C THR A 60 5.29 -5.43 -3.89
N VAL A 61 4.58 -4.53 -4.55
CA VAL A 61 3.12 -4.47 -4.55
C VAL A 61 2.55 -4.40 -5.95
N GLY A 62 1.40 -5.06 -6.15
CA GLY A 62 0.61 -4.97 -7.37
C GLY A 62 -0.50 -3.94 -7.20
N ILE A 63 -0.48 -2.87 -7.99
CA ILE A 63 -1.54 -1.86 -7.99
C ILE A 63 -2.78 -2.45 -8.66
N GLN A 64 -3.88 -2.51 -7.91
CA GLN A 64 -5.21 -2.85 -8.41
C GLN A 64 -5.96 -1.60 -8.88
N LYS A 65 -5.89 -0.50 -8.13
CA LYS A 65 -6.62 0.72 -8.42
C LYS A 65 -5.86 1.96 -7.99
N VAL A 66 -5.93 3.01 -8.80
CA VAL A 66 -5.49 4.36 -8.43
C VAL A 66 -6.70 5.15 -7.96
N VAL A 67 -6.61 5.76 -6.78
CA VAL A 67 -7.66 6.58 -6.19
C VAL A 67 -7.12 7.97 -5.93
N THR A 68 -7.71 8.96 -6.59
CA THR A 68 -7.45 10.37 -6.30
C THR A 68 -8.48 10.88 -5.32
N GLU A 69 -8.04 11.21 -4.10
CA GLU A 69 -8.89 11.86 -3.12
C GLU A 69 -9.02 13.34 -3.46
N ARG A 70 -10.19 13.72 -3.98
CA ARG A 70 -10.44 15.10 -4.46
C ARG A 70 -10.32 16.15 -3.36
N GLN A 71 -10.64 15.80 -2.11
CA GLN A 71 -10.61 16.73 -0.99
C GLN A 71 -9.19 17.04 -0.52
N SER A 72 -8.30 16.03 -0.53
CA SER A 72 -6.91 16.16 -0.06
C SER A 72 -5.91 16.36 -1.20
N GLY A 73 -6.35 16.21 -2.47
CA GLY A 73 -5.47 16.15 -3.63
C GLY A 73 -4.54 14.93 -3.65
N THR A 74 -4.69 14.01 -2.70
CA THR A 74 -3.77 12.88 -2.52
C THR A 74 -4.08 11.77 -3.51
N VAL A 75 -3.04 11.28 -4.18
CA VAL A 75 -3.12 10.06 -4.98
C VAL A 75 -2.74 8.88 -4.10
N ARG A 76 -3.65 7.93 -3.98
CA ARG A 76 -3.48 6.68 -3.23
C ARG A 76 -3.60 5.49 -4.16
N PHE A 77 -2.82 4.45 -3.89
CA PHE A 77 -2.87 3.19 -4.61
C PHE A 77 -3.49 2.10 -3.74
N ASP A 78 -4.53 1.45 -4.24
CA ASP A 78 -5.04 0.22 -3.64
C ASP A 78 -4.29 -0.94 -4.29
N CYS A 79 -3.64 -1.74 -3.45
CA CYS A 79 -2.64 -2.70 -3.85
C CYS A 79 -2.90 -4.08 -3.23
N ILE A 80 -2.31 -5.09 -3.85
CA ILE A 80 -2.07 -6.41 -3.24
C ILE A 80 -0.58 -6.60 -3.02
N LEU A 81 -0.24 -7.34 -1.98
CA LEU A 81 1.13 -7.74 -1.72
C LEU A 81 1.55 -8.80 -2.73
N LEU A 82 2.71 -8.64 -3.37
CA LEU A 82 3.23 -9.63 -4.32
C LEU A 82 4.29 -10.54 -3.72
N ASP A 83 5.11 -9.99 -2.83
CA ASP A 83 6.06 -10.77 -2.03
C ASP A 83 5.44 -10.97 -0.64
N SER A 84 4.85 -12.14 -0.39
CA SER A 84 4.67 -12.59 0.99
C SER A 84 5.91 -13.38 1.34
N PRO A 85 6.65 -13.07 2.43
CA PRO A 85 7.53 -14.08 2.99
C PRO A 85 6.67 -15.31 3.29
N GLN A 86 7.08 -16.47 2.76
CA GLN A 86 6.48 -17.77 3.06
C GLN A 86 6.85 -18.20 4.48
#